data_AF-A0A8C7TEI0-F1
#
_entry.id   AF-A0A8C7TEI0-F1
#
_cell.length_a   1.000
_cell.length_b   1.000
_cell.length_c   1.000
_cell.angle_alpha   90.00
_cell.angle_beta   90.00
_cell.angle_gamma   90.00
#
_symmetry.space_group_name_H-M   'P 1'
#
loop_
_entity.id
_entity.type
_entity.pdbx_description
1 polymer ?
#
loop_
_entity_poly.entity_id
_entity_poly.type
_entity_poly.pdbx_seq_one_letter_code
_entity_poly.pdbx_strand_id
1 'polypeptide(L)'
;MVTVKHLSIYSSLSLAVLLILGCVRESQAGVVEDFNHVERCKDSLYMGTPPRGYLLGNSLKKLCQRYEDKPRFVTLYDPHKHIPVYSAYTFKKSDGEKRVDFPWMFEPQLASEKGSSNMEPFPQSSSHMHMNFEDSQAVLEDYADVVQYERGHLNPDEHQADPLDKASTYTLTNVVPQVSWFIQYRALGRARGPHPQAPQQLLPRHRLRCHRGHNLWEHDPP
;
A
#
# COMPACT_ATOMS: atom_id res chain seq x y z
N MET A 1 8.42 19.45 -60.72
CA MET A 1 7.19 19.01 -60.01
C MET A 1 7.40 17.80 -59.07
N VAL A 2 8.61 17.22 -58.99
CA VAL A 2 8.91 16.01 -58.16
C VAL A 2 9.36 16.36 -56.73
N THR A 3 9.97 17.52 -56.53
CA THR A 3 10.55 17.96 -55.24
C THR A 3 9.51 18.31 -54.17
N VAL A 4 8.35 18.85 -54.57
CA VAL A 4 7.27 19.23 -53.63
C VAL A 4 6.60 17.99 -53.01
N LYS A 5 6.49 16.89 -53.77
CA LYS A 5 5.91 15.64 -53.27
C LYS A 5 6.79 14.99 -52.21
N HIS A 6 8.11 14.98 -52.41
CA HIS A 6 9.06 14.45 -51.43
C HIS A 6 8.99 15.21 -50.10
N LEU A 7 8.98 16.55 -50.14
CA LEU A 7 8.93 17.39 -48.94
C LEU A 7 7.64 17.18 -48.13
N SER A 8 6.50 17.02 -48.84
CA SER A 8 5.21 16.71 -48.22
C SER A 8 5.21 15.35 -47.52
N ILE A 9 5.84 14.34 -48.13
CA ILE A 9 5.92 12.98 -47.56
C ILE A 9 6.75 12.99 -46.27
N TYR A 10 7.91 13.65 -46.26
CA TYR A 10 8.76 13.76 -45.05
C TYR A 10 8.06 14.52 -43.91
N SER A 11 7.30 15.57 -44.24
CA SER A 11 6.51 16.32 -43.26
C SER A 11 5.40 15.46 -42.64
N SER A 12 4.68 14.67 -43.46
CA SER A 12 3.62 13.79 -42.97
C SER A 12 4.16 12.62 -42.14
N LEU A 13 5.31 12.05 -42.50
CA LEU A 13 5.96 11.01 -41.69
C LEU A 13 6.43 11.57 -40.34
N SER A 14 7.00 12.79 -40.30
CA SER A 14 7.42 13.41 -39.03
C SER A 14 6.25 13.67 -38.10
N LEU A 15 5.13 14.17 -38.64
CA LEU A 15 3.92 14.40 -37.85
C LEU A 15 3.34 13.10 -37.29
N ALA A 16 3.32 12.03 -38.11
CA ALA A 16 2.89 10.72 -37.67
C ALA A 16 3.79 10.18 -36.55
N VAL A 17 5.12 10.26 -36.70
CA VAL A 17 6.08 9.84 -35.67
C VAL A 17 5.88 10.61 -34.36
N LEU A 18 5.68 11.92 -34.40
CA LEU A 18 5.39 12.73 -33.21
C LEU A 18 4.05 12.36 -32.54
N LEU A 19 3.02 12.04 -33.32
CA LEU A 19 1.74 11.53 -32.79
C LEU A 19 1.89 10.14 -32.17
N ILE A 20 2.75 9.27 -32.71
CA ILE A 20 3.02 7.93 -32.14
C ILE A 20 3.82 8.07 -30.84
N LEU A 21 4.80 8.98 -30.80
CA LEU A 21 5.58 9.32 -29.59
C LEU A 21 4.72 10.00 -28.49
N GLY A 22 3.69 10.76 -28.85
CA GLY A 22 2.72 11.33 -27.90
C GLY A 22 1.66 10.33 -27.41
N CYS A 23 1.46 9.22 -28.13
CA CYS A 23 0.53 8.15 -27.77
C CYS A 23 1.18 7.02 -26.95
N VAL A 24 2.48 7.08 -26.70
CA VAL A 24 3.10 6.21 -25.69
C VAL A 24 2.62 6.75 -24.35
N ARG A 25 1.50 6.22 -23.85
CA ARG A 25 1.13 6.35 -22.45
C ARG A 25 2.31 5.76 -21.69
N GLU A 26 3.18 6.61 -21.17
CA GLU A 26 4.15 6.20 -20.17
C GLU A 26 3.35 5.48 -19.09
N SER A 27 3.56 4.16 -18.99
CA SER A 27 3.03 3.38 -17.88
C SER A 27 3.72 3.92 -16.64
N GLN A 28 3.10 4.92 -16.00
CA GLN A 28 3.64 5.45 -14.76
C GLN A 28 3.62 4.30 -13.75
N ALA A 29 4.81 3.89 -13.30
CA ALA A 29 4.93 2.99 -12.17
C ALA A 29 4.20 3.62 -10.98
N GLY A 30 3.38 2.84 -10.29
CA GLY A 30 2.71 3.28 -9.06
C GLY A 30 3.64 3.19 -7.85
N VAL A 31 4.83 2.60 -7.97
CA VAL A 31 5.92 2.86 -7.02
C VAL A 31 6.50 4.23 -7.35
N VAL A 32 6.36 5.18 -6.43
CA VAL A 32 6.65 6.59 -6.69
C VAL A 32 7.83 7.07 -5.85
N GLU A 33 8.61 8.01 -6.38
CA GLU A 33 9.70 8.61 -5.61
C GLU A 33 9.15 9.53 -4.51
N ASP A 34 8.08 10.28 -4.78
CA ASP A 34 7.38 11.13 -3.83
C ASP A 34 5.89 11.19 -4.17
N PHE A 35 5.03 11.10 -3.17
CA PHE A 35 3.59 11.26 -3.34
C PHE A 35 3.20 12.65 -3.85
N ASN A 36 3.99 13.70 -3.59
CA ASN A 36 3.69 15.06 -4.02
C ASN A 36 3.64 15.25 -5.54
N HIS A 37 4.41 14.45 -6.28
CA HIS A 37 4.65 14.61 -7.71
C HIS A 37 3.71 13.78 -8.59
N VAL A 38 2.81 12.98 -8.00
CA VAL A 38 2.01 12.01 -8.75
C VAL A 38 0.59 12.51 -8.86
N GLU A 39 0.08 12.57 -10.10
CA GLU A 39 -1.24 13.11 -10.40
C GLU A 39 -2.33 12.38 -9.59
N ARG A 40 -3.04 13.13 -8.74
CA ARG A 40 -4.15 12.72 -7.85
C ARG A 40 -3.85 11.73 -6.73
N CYS A 41 -2.70 11.04 -6.70
CA CYS A 41 -2.37 10.15 -5.57
C CYS A 41 -2.22 10.93 -4.25
N LYS A 42 -1.67 12.15 -4.31
CA LYS A 42 -1.59 13.04 -3.16
C LYS A 42 -2.94 13.45 -2.58
N ASP A 43 -4.03 13.32 -3.33
CA ASP A 43 -5.37 13.70 -2.86
C ASP A 43 -5.85 12.78 -1.73
N SER A 44 -5.21 11.62 -1.59
CA SER A 44 -5.44 10.67 -0.49
C SER A 44 -4.72 11.09 0.80
N LEU A 45 -3.73 11.99 0.71
CA LEU A 45 -3.01 12.54 1.85
C LEU A 45 -3.78 13.74 2.41
N TYR A 46 -3.78 13.86 3.73
CA TYR A 46 -4.37 15.02 4.39
C TYR A 46 -3.67 16.30 3.90
N MET A 47 -4.44 17.20 3.28
CA MET A 47 -3.93 18.44 2.67
C MET A 47 -2.77 18.19 1.68
N GLY A 48 -2.74 17.03 1.03
CA GLY A 48 -1.65 16.65 0.11
C GLY A 48 -0.29 16.50 0.78
N THR A 49 -0.22 16.38 2.10
CA THR A 49 1.04 16.39 2.86
C THR A 49 1.45 14.97 3.27
N PRO A 50 2.58 14.44 2.77
CA PRO A 50 3.11 13.15 3.21
C PRO A 50 3.53 13.17 4.69
N PRO A 51 3.47 12.03 5.40
CA PRO A 51 3.96 11.97 6.77
C PRO A 51 5.44 12.36 6.87
N ARG A 52 5.88 12.84 8.04
CA ARG A 52 7.29 13.14 8.30
C ARG A 52 7.92 11.99 9.08
N GLY A 53 9.21 11.74 8.88
CA GLY A 53 9.98 10.79 9.70
C GLY A 53 10.14 9.37 9.16
N TYR A 54 9.51 9.01 8.04
CA TYR A 54 9.79 7.73 7.35
C TYR A 54 10.95 7.81 6.35
N LEU A 55 11.53 8.99 6.14
CA LEU A 55 12.64 9.26 5.22
C LEU A 55 13.97 8.61 5.65
N LEU A 56 13.98 7.85 6.75
CA LEU A 56 15.19 7.23 7.31
C LEU A 56 15.50 5.85 6.69
N GLY A 57 14.60 5.29 5.87
CA GLY A 57 14.81 4.00 5.22
C GLY A 57 14.59 4.06 3.71
N ASN A 58 15.67 3.98 2.93
CA ASN A 58 15.61 3.82 1.47
C ASN A 58 14.95 2.49 1.01
N SER A 59 14.62 1.61 1.96
CA SER A 59 13.98 0.32 1.68
C SER A 59 12.46 0.40 1.54
N LEU A 60 11.80 1.45 2.06
CA LEU A 60 10.35 1.57 2.00
C LEU A 60 9.90 1.99 0.59
N LYS A 61 8.86 1.33 0.09
CA LYS A 61 8.23 1.64 -1.20
C LYS A 61 7.01 2.52 -0.98
N LYS A 62 6.94 3.63 -1.70
CA LYS A 62 5.77 4.52 -1.73
C LYS A 62 4.89 4.06 -2.87
N LEU A 63 3.71 3.56 -2.55
CA LEU A 63 2.76 3.04 -3.52
C LEU A 63 1.64 4.05 -3.70
N CYS A 64 1.45 4.53 -4.92
CA CYS A 64 0.15 4.98 -5.38
C CYS A 64 -0.64 3.77 -5.88
N GLN A 65 -1.61 3.32 -5.09
CA GLN A 65 -2.44 2.18 -5.44
C GLN A 65 -3.50 2.62 -6.46
N ARG A 66 -3.49 1.96 -7.62
CA ARG A 66 -4.45 2.23 -8.70
C ARG A 66 -5.29 1.00 -8.98
N TYR A 67 -6.54 1.24 -9.31
CA TYR A 67 -7.47 0.20 -9.73
C TYR A 67 -8.39 0.77 -10.81
N GLU A 68 -8.51 0.06 -11.93
CA GLU A 68 -9.20 0.53 -13.15
C GLU A 68 -8.63 1.88 -13.64
N ASP A 69 -7.30 1.96 -13.70
CA ASP A 69 -6.50 3.13 -14.09
C ASP A 69 -6.71 4.38 -13.23
N LYS A 70 -7.44 4.27 -12.12
CA LYS A 70 -7.74 5.39 -11.22
C LYS A 70 -6.93 5.26 -9.93
N PRO A 71 -6.28 6.35 -9.48
CA PRO A 71 -5.66 6.37 -8.15
C PRO A 71 -6.75 6.26 -7.07
N ARG A 72 -6.53 5.38 -6.09
CA ARG A 72 -7.51 5.07 -5.05
C ARG A 72 -7.05 5.53 -3.67
N PHE A 73 -5.83 5.18 -3.29
CA PHE A 73 -5.20 5.53 -2.02
C PHE A 73 -3.68 5.38 -2.12
N VAL A 74 -2.97 5.80 -1.07
CA VAL A 74 -1.51 5.63 -1.00
C VAL A 74 -1.12 4.73 0.14
N THR A 75 0.00 4.05 -0.01
CA THR A 75 0.56 3.17 1.00
C THR A 75 2.07 3.32 1.04
N LEU A 76 2.63 3.35 2.25
CA LEU A 76 4.06 3.19 2.47
C LEU A 76 4.29 1.74 2.90
N TYR A 77 5.04 1.01 2.09
CA TYR A 77 5.17 -0.43 2.18
C TYR A 77 6.60 -0.84 2.51
N ASP A 78 6.76 -1.81 3.41
CA ASP A 78 8.04 -2.42 3.75
C ASP A 78 8.18 -3.76 3.02
N PRO A 79 8.95 -3.82 1.91
CA PRO A 79 9.13 -5.04 1.13
C PRO A 79 10.02 -6.08 1.84
N HIS A 80 10.69 -5.76 2.95
CA HIS A 80 11.45 -6.77 3.71
C HIS A 80 10.58 -7.49 4.75
N LYS A 81 9.54 -6.80 5.24
CA LYS A 81 8.61 -7.34 6.23
C LYS A 81 7.28 -7.76 5.61
N HIS A 82 7.08 -7.47 4.34
CA HIS A 82 5.84 -7.65 3.61
C HIS A 82 4.61 -7.01 4.28
N ILE A 83 4.79 -5.84 4.89
CA ILE A 83 3.71 -5.12 5.58
C ILE A 83 3.62 -3.66 5.14
N PRO A 84 2.41 -3.10 5.05
CA PRO A 84 2.24 -1.67 5.00
C PRO A 84 2.51 -1.04 6.37
N VAL A 85 3.34 0.00 6.36
CA VAL A 85 3.70 0.79 7.55
C VAL A 85 2.74 1.97 7.72
N TYR A 86 2.20 2.48 6.61
CA TYR A 86 1.29 3.61 6.59
C TYR A 86 0.35 3.52 5.39
N SER A 87 -0.89 3.95 5.56
CA SER A 87 -1.86 4.12 4.48
C SER A 87 -2.59 5.45 4.66
N ALA A 88 -2.89 6.12 3.56
CA ALA A 88 -3.73 7.32 3.56
C ALA A 88 -4.76 7.24 2.46
N TYR A 89 -6.00 7.58 2.82
CA TYR A 89 -7.18 7.48 1.97
C TYR A 89 -8.22 8.51 2.42
N THR A 90 -9.12 8.85 1.51
CA THR A 90 -10.27 9.68 1.81
C THR A 90 -11.43 8.83 2.31
N PHE A 91 -11.99 9.19 3.46
CA PHE A 91 -13.23 8.58 3.96
C PHE A 91 -14.42 9.06 3.11
N LYS A 92 -15.10 8.13 2.42
CA LYS A 92 -16.15 8.45 1.45
C LYS A 92 -17.58 8.25 1.96
N LYS A 93 -17.76 8.00 3.26
CA LYS A 93 -19.06 7.70 3.91
C LYS A 93 -19.77 6.52 3.23
N SER A 94 -19.52 5.31 3.72
CA SER A 94 -20.23 4.11 3.24
C SER A 94 -21.59 3.94 3.93
N ASP A 95 -22.39 3.03 3.40
CA ASP A 95 -23.57 2.41 4.06
C ASP A 95 -23.19 1.53 5.28
N GLY A 96 -21.90 1.32 5.52
CA GLY A 96 -21.38 0.45 6.57
C GLY A 96 -21.29 -1.02 6.17
N GLU A 97 -21.71 -1.37 4.95
CA GLU A 97 -21.68 -2.73 4.45
C GLU A 97 -20.30 -3.08 3.89
N LYS A 98 -19.84 -4.29 4.23
CA LYS A 98 -18.68 -4.91 3.59
C LYS A 98 -19.12 -5.61 2.32
N ARG A 99 -18.30 -5.55 1.28
CA ARG A 99 -18.43 -6.43 0.10
C ARG A 99 -17.51 -7.62 0.24
N VAL A 100 -18.09 -8.82 0.32
CA VAL A 100 -17.34 -10.04 0.64
C VAL A 100 -16.75 -10.73 -0.62
N ASP A 101 -17.12 -10.29 -1.83
CA ASP A 101 -16.94 -11.07 -3.05
C ASP A 101 -15.79 -10.57 -3.97
N PHE A 102 -14.84 -9.78 -3.47
CA PHE A 102 -13.69 -9.36 -4.27
C PHE A 102 -12.50 -10.31 -4.14
N PRO A 103 -11.83 -10.68 -5.24
CA PRO A 103 -10.60 -11.45 -5.16
C PRO A 103 -9.50 -10.61 -4.52
N TRP A 104 -8.63 -11.27 -3.77
CA TRP A 104 -7.40 -10.64 -3.29
C TRP A 104 -6.47 -10.31 -4.46
N MET A 105 -5.84 -9.15 -4.37
CA MET A 105 -4.99 -8.59 -5.43
C MET A 105 -3.57 -8.35 -4.94
N PHE A 106 -2.63 -8.39 -5.89
CA PHE A 106 -1.23 -8.04 -5.72
C PHE A 106 -0.89 -6.75 -6.48
N GLU A 107 0.29 -6.20 -6.22
CA GLU A 107 0.84 -5.03 -6.91
C GLU A 107 1.90 -5.50 -7.92
N PRO A 108 1.61 -5.53 -9.24
CA PRO A 108 2.56 -6.04 -10.23
C PRO A 108 3.88 -5.27 -10.27
N GLN A 109 3.81 -3.96 -10.06
CA GLN A 109 4.94 -3.05 -9.95
C GLN A 109 5.91 -3.33 -8.79
N LEU A 110 5.53 -4.13 -7.79
CA LEU A 110 6.45 -4.57 -6.73
C LEU A 110 7.26 -5.80 -7.17
N ALA A 111 6.67 -6.66 -8.00
CA ALA A 111 7.28 -7.90 -8.46
C ALA A 111 8.21 -7.69 -9.66
N SER A 112 7.93 -6.66 -10.47
CA SER A 112 8.69 -6.34 -11.68
C SER A 112 8.66 -4.84 -11.95
N GLU A 113 9.80 -4.28 -12.36
CA GLU A 113 9.90 -2.88 -12.80
C GLU A 113 9.02 -2.58 -14.03
N LYS A 114 8.70 -3.62 -14.82
CA LYS A 114 7.78 -3.54 -15.97
C LYS A 114 6.33 -3.85 -15.59
N GLY A 115 6.06 -4.07 -14.32
CA GLY A 115 4.73 -4.37 -13.82
C GLY A 115 3.76 -3.21 -14.05
N SER A 116 2.50 -3.56 -14.33
CA SER A 116 1.41 -2.60 -14.35
C SER A 116 1.31 -1.85 -13.01
N SER A 117 0.88 -0.59 -13.08
CA SER A 117 0.58 0.19 -11.87
C SER A 117 -0.82 0.00 -11.33
N ASN A 118 -1.63 -0.80 -12.02
CA ASN A 118 -2.90 -1.26 -11.48
C ASN A 118 -2.69 -2.54 -10.69
N MET A 119 -3.34 -2.62 -9.54
CA MET A 119 -3.46 -3.87 -8.79
C MET A 119 -4.23 -4.91 -9.60
N GLU A 120 -3.81 -6.18 -9.48
CA GLU A 120 -4.35 -7.29 -10.26
C GLU A 120 -4.70 -8.48 -9.36
N PRO A 121 -5.77 -9.26 -9.66
CA PRO A 121 -6.09 -10.47 -8.90
C PRO A 121 -4.96 -11.49 -8.91
N PHE A 122 -4.72 -12.15 -7.78
CA PHE A 122 -3.79 -13.27 -7.75
C PHE A 122 -4.22 -14.36 -8.75
N PRO A 123 -3.28 -14.94 -9.53
CA PRO A 123 -3.60 -15.99 -10.48
C PRO A 123 -4.08 -17.25 -9.74
N GLN A 124 -5.14 -17.89 -10.25
CA GLN A 124 -5.73 -19.08 -9.61
C GLN A 124 -4.92 -20.36 -9.84
N SER A 125 -3.97 -20.37 -10.79
CA SER A 125 -3.16 -21.53 -11.13
C SER A 125 -1.69 -21.33 -10.77
N SER A 126 -1.11 -22.32 -10.09
CA SER A 126 0.30 -22.34 -9.69
C SER A 126 1.28 -22.37 -10.86
N SER A 127 0.82 -22.68 -12.08
CA SER A 127 1.65 -22.72 -13.29
C SER A 127 2.12 -21.35 -13.76
N HIS A 128 1.53 -20.25 -13.27
CA HIS A 128 1.95 -18.86 -13.56
C HIS A 128 2.70 -18.18 -12.40
N MET A 129 2.99 -18.89 -11.30
CA MET A 129 3.74 -18.36 -10.15
C MET A 129 5.27 -18.34 -10.36
N HIS A 130 5.74 -18.19 -11.59
CA HIS A 130 7.16 -17.91 -11.88
C HIS A 130 7.50 -16.41 -11.76
N MET A 131 6.72 -15.68 -10.98
CA MET A 131 6.96 -14.29 -10.66
C MET A 131 7.41 -14.27 -9.20
N ASN A 132 8.56 -13.66 -8.91
CA ASN A 132 9.13 -13.54 -7.56
C ASN A 132 8.30 -12.58 -6.69
N PHE A 133 7.01 -12.87 -6.51
CA PHE A 133 6.12 -12.13 -5.63
C PHE A 133 6.59 -12.24 -4.19
N GLU A 134 6.96 -13.46 -3.77
CA GLU A 134 7.43 -13.80 -2.43
C GLU A 134 8.68 -13.02 -2.01
N ASP A 135 9.48 -12.49 -2.95
CA ASP A 135 10.67 -11.71 -2.61
C ASP A 135 10.36 -10.23 -2.33
N SER A 136 9.19 -9.75 -2.74
CA SER A 136 8.89 -8.32 -2.84
C SER A 136 7.61 -7.89 -2.14
N GLN A 137 6.66 -8.80 -1.95
CA GLN A 137 5.39 -8.52 -1.31
C GLN A 137 4.76 -9.74 -0.64
N ALA A 138 3.76 -9.50 0.22
CA ALA A 138 3.00 -10.58 0.83
C ALA A 138 2.22 -11.38 -0.23
N VAL A 139 2.11 -12.68 -0.01
CA VAL A 139 1.28 -13.62 -0.78
C VAL A 139 0.16 -14.19 0.08
N LEU A 140 -0.78 -14.93 -0.54
CA LEU A 140 -1.94 -15.46 0.18
C LEU A 140 -1.54 -16.46 1.26
N GLU A 141 -0.47 -17.21 0.99
CA GLU A 141 0.14 -18.23 1.83
C GLU A 141 0.73 -17.63 3.11
N ASP A 142 1.21 -16.39 3.11
CA ASP A 142 1.70 -15.69 4.30
C ASP A 142 0.61 -15.50 5.37
N TYR A 143 -0.65 -15.56 4.95
CA TYR A 143 -1.82 -15.45 5.81
C TYR A 143 -2.60 -16.77 5.91
N ALA A 144 -2.10 -17.85 5.29
CA ALA A 144 -2.67 -19.18 5.45
C ALA A 144 -2.26 -19.76 6.82
N ASP A 145 -3.10 -20.64 7.37
CA ASP A 145 -2.78 -21.48 8.54
C ASP A 145 -2.47 -20.76 9.87
N VAL A 146 -2.75 -19.47 9.99
CA VAL A 146 -2.58 -18.68 11.23
C VAL A 146 -3.92 -18.40 11.92
N VAL A 147 -4.38 -19.32 12.77
CA VAL A 147 -5.68 -19.24 13.47
C VAL A 147 -5.86 -17.97 14.33
N GLN A 148 -4.77 -17.39 14.83
CA GLN A 148 -4.82 -16.25 15.76
C GLN A 148 -4.86 -14.88 15.09
N TYR A 149 -4.65 -14.82 13.77
CA TYR A 149 -4.51 -13.57 13.03
C TYR A 149 -5.48 -13.53 11.85
N GLU A 150 -6.01 -12.33 11.59
CA GLU A 150 -6.78 -12.03 10.40
C GLU A 150 -6.12 -10.90 9.60
N ARG A 151 -6.61 -10.73 8.37
CA ARG A 151 -6.20 -9.67 7.45
C ARG A 151 -6.81 -8.31 7.87
N GLY A 152 -6.08 -7.59 8.72
CA GLY A 152 -6.45 -6.26 9.20
C GLY A 152 -6.18 -5.17 8.16
N HIS A 153 -7.24 -4.60 7.58
CA HIS A 153 -7.12 -3.54 6.57
C HIS A 153 -6.70 -2.21 7.19
N LEU A 154 -5.73 -1.51 6.57
CA LEU A 154 -5.38 -0.14 6.93
C LEU A 154 -6.32 0.89 6.29
N ASN A 155 -6.72 0.68 5.03
CA ASN A 155 -7.84 1.34 4.36
C ASN A 155 -9.04 0.36 4.35
N PRO A 156 -10.03 0.51 5.26
CA PRO A 156 -11.17 -0.40 5.35
C PRO A 156 -12.16 -0.23 4.20
N ASP A 157 -12.72 -1.36 3.72
CA ASP A 157 -13.83 -1.41 2.77
C ASP A 157 -15.03 -0.57 3.25
N GLU A 158 -15.36 -0.64 4.54
CA GLU A 158 -16.46 0.13 5.14
C GLU A 158 -16.20 1.64 5.17
N HIS A 159 -15.03 2.13 4.77
CA HIS A 159 -14.77 3.57 4.62
C HIS A 159 -15.00 4.06 3.18
N GLN A 160 -15.21 3.13 2.25
CA GLN A 160 -15.39 3.38 0.82
C GLN A 160 -16.86 3.23 0.42
N ALA A 161 -17.33 4.05 -0.53
CA ALA A 161 -18.73 4.08 -0.97
C ALA A 161 -18.94 3.39 -2.33
N ASP A 162 -18.08 3.70 -3.31
CA ASP A 162 -18.19 3.13 -4.66
C ASP A 162 -17.70 1.66 -4.69
N PRO A 163 -18.35 0.77 -5.47
CA PRO A 163 -17.91 -0.62 -5.60
C PRO A 163 -16.44 -0.81 -5.99
N LEU A 164 -15.91 0.04 -6.88
CA LEU A 164 -14.51 -0.07 -7.32
C LEU A 164 -13.56 0.51 -6.26
N ASP A 165 -13.99 1.49 -5.48
CA ASP A 165 -13.21 1.96 -4.32
C ASP A 165 -13.13 0.87 -3.25
N LYS A 166 -14.25 0.19 -2.97
CA LYS A 166 -14.30 -0.96 -2.08
C LYS A 166 -13.42 -2.11 -2.58
N ALA A 167 -13.51 -2.46 -3.86
CA ALA A 167 -12.68 -3.48 -4.48
C ALA A 167 -11.18 -3.19 -4.29
N SER A 168 -10.79 -1.92 -4.45
CA SER A 168 -9.38 -1.53 -4.34
C SER A 168 -8.76 -1.76 -2.96
N THR A 169 -9.57 -1.94 -1.90
CA THR A 169 -9.02 -2.21 -0.56
C THR A 169 -8.52 -3.64 -0.38
N TYR A 170 -8.87 -4.57 -1.28
CA TYR A 170 -8.55 -5.99 -1.22
C TYR A 170 -7.16 -6.31 -1.80
N THR A 171 -6.15 -5.53 -1.43
CA THR A 171 -4.73 -5.79 -1.73
C THR A 171 -3.99 -6.24 -0.47
N LEU A 172 -3.05 -7.18 -0.61
CA LEU A 172 -2.22 -7.59 0.55
C LEU A 172 -1.26 -6.47 0.99
N THR A 173 -0.94 -5.53 0.10
CA THR A 173 -0.22 -4.29 0.45
C THR A 173 -1.06 -3.33 1.29
N ASN A 174 -2.36 -3.57 1.51
CA ASN A 174 -3.22 -2.78 2.40
C ASN A 174 -3.53 -3.50 3.73
N VAL A 175 -2.89 -4.64 4.00
CA VAL A 175 -3.24 -5.52 5.12
C VAL A 175 -2.06 -5.74 6.07
N VAL A 176 -2.35 -5.78 7.36
CA VAL A 176 -1.43 -6.26 8.41
C VAL A 176 -2.02 -7.45 9.15
N PRO A 177 -1.19 -8.36 9.71
CA PRO A 177 -1.67 -9.39 10.63
C PRO A 177 -2.25 -8.73 11.88
N GLN A 178 -3.53 -8.96 12.13
CA GLN A 178 -4.23 -8.38 13.28
C GLN A 178 -4.86 -9.50 14.11
N VAL A 179 -4.63 -9.49 15.42
CA VAL A 179 -5.14 -10.55 16.31
C VAL A 179 -6.67 -10.64 16.24
N SER A 180 -7.21 -11.83 15.98
CA SER A 180 -8.64 -12.03 15.67
C SER A 180 -9.57 -11.50 16.75
N TRP A 181 -9.18 -11.66 18.02
CA TRP A 181 -9.94 -11.15 19.16
C TRP A 181 -10.13 -9.63 19.13
N PHE A 182 -9.10 -8.87 18.74
CA PHE A 182 -9.20 -7.41 18.68
C PHE A 182 -10.20 -6.97 17.60
N ILE A 183 -10.32 -7.73 16.51
CA ILE A 183 -11.33 -7.52 15.46
C ILE A 183 -12.72 -7.88 15.97
N GLN A 184 -12.87 -9.04 16.61
CA GLN A 184 -14.12 -9.49 17.23
C GLN A 184 -14.66 -8.46 18.23
N TYR A 185 -13.79 -7.86 19.04
CA TYR A 185 -14.16 -6.86 20.05
C TYR A 185 -14.66 -5.56 19.43
N ARG A 186 -14.04 -5.11 18.34
CA ARG A 186 -14.51 -3.94 17.59
C ARG A 186 -15.88 -4.20 16.94
N ALA A 187 -16.10 -5.41 16.44
CA ALA A 187 -17.40 -5.81 15.89
C ALA A 187 -18.48 -5.85 16.99
N LEU A 188 -18.17 -6.42 18.16
CA LEU A 188 -19.09 -6.53 19.29
C LEU A 188 -19.36 -5.19 20.00
N GLY A 189 -18.37 -4.29 20.05
CA GLY A 189 -18.49 -2.94 20.63
C GLY A 189 -19.47 -2.03 19.88
N ARG A 190 -19.81 -2.33 18.62
CA ARG A 190 -20.94 -1.68 17.92
C ARG A 190 -22.30 -2.12 18.45
N ALA A 191 -22.39 -3.23 19.19
CA ALA A 191 -23.65 -3.86 19.58
C ALA A 191 -24.11 -3.58 21.03
N ARG A 192 -23.27 -3.03 21.93
CA ARG A 192 -23.70 -2.69 23.31
C ARG A 192 -22.99 -1.44 23.85
N GLY A 193 -23.75 -0.62 24.60
CA GLY A 193 -23.27 0.49 25.42
C GLY A 193 -22.28 0.06 26.53
N PRO A 194 -21.83 1.01 27.39
CA PRO A 194 -20.60 0.84 28.16
C PRO A 194 -20.72 -0.30 29.18
N HIS A 195 -19.76 -1.22 29.18
CA HIS A 195 -19.67 -2.32 30.15
C HIS A 195 -18.22 -2.49 30.65
N PRO A 196 -18.03 -3.18 31.79
CA PRO A 196 -17.12 -2.79 32.86
C PRO A 196 -15.66 -3.05 32.48
N GLN A 197 -14.76 -2.29 33.09
CA GLN A 197 -13.31 -2.42 32.90
C GLN A 197 -12.85 -3.87 33.14
N ALA A 198 -12.34 -4.51 32.07
CA ALA A 198 -11.48 -5.66 32.22
C ALA A 198 -10.16 -5.21 32.90
N PRO A 199 -9.60 -5.99 33.83
CA PRO A 199 -8.42 -5.57 34.57
C PRO A 199 -7.25 -5.40 33.60
N GLN A 200 -6.73 -4.18 33.51
CA GLN A 200 -5.47 -3.90 32.85
C GLN A 200 -4.38 -4.68 33.58
N GLN A 201 -3.91 -5.80 33.02
CA GLN A 201 -2.58 -6.29 33.35
C GLN A 201 -1.58 -5.32 32.71
N LEU A 202 -1.22 -4.31 33.50
CA LEU A 202 -0.08 -3.44 33.27
C LEU A 202 1.18 -4.32 33.26
N LEU A 203 1.76 -4.51 32.07
CA LEU A 203 3.15 -4.93 31.95
C LEU A 203 4.03 -3.95 32.76
N PRO A 204 4.94 -4.43 33.63
CA PRO A 204 5.76 -3.56 34.46
C PRO A 204 6.59 -2.60 33.61
N ARG A 205 6.37 -1.30 33.77
CA ARG A 205 7.26 -0.25 33.27
C ARG A 205 8.60 -0.35 33.98
N HIS A 206 9.52 -1.17 33.48
CA HIS A 206 10.93 -0.95 33.78
C HIS A 206 11.38 0.34 33.10
N ARG A 207 11.70 1.34 33.94
CA ARG A 207 12.26 2.63 33.57
C ARG A 207 13.54 2.43 32.74
N LEU A 208 13.48 2.63 31.43
CA LEU A 208 14.67 2.95 30.64
C LEU A 208 15.00 4.42 30.89
N ARG A 209 15.81 4.65 31.94
CA ARG A 209 16.41 5.94 32.25
C ARG A 209 17.59 6.11 31.29
N CYS A 210 17.51 7.06 30.36
CA CYS A 210 18.66 7.52 29.60
C CYS A 210 19.71 8.08 30.57
N HIS A 211 20.86 7.42 30.69
CA HIS A 211 22.04 8.01 31.31
C HIS A 211 23.01 8.46 30.22
N ARG A 212 23.10 9.77 30.03
CA ARG A 212 24.29 10.44 29.48
C ARG A 212 25.45 10.16 30.42
N GLY A 213 26.59 9.78 29.85
CA GLY A 213 27.79 9.41 30.58
C GLY A 213 28.47 10.58 31.28
N HIS A 214 29.31 10.24 32.25
CA HIS A 214 30.52 10.95 32.66
C HIS A 214 31.44 9.92 33.35
N ASN A 215 32.70 9.87 32.91
CA ASN A 215 33.79 9.04 33.44
C ASN A 215 34.16 9.45 34.88
N LEU A 216 34.52 8.50 35.76
CA LEU A 216 35.67 8.60 36.69
C LEU A 216 35.85 7.32 37.53
N TRP A 217 36.97 6.64 37.30
CA TRP A 217 37.87 5.86 38.17
C TRP A 217 37.37 5.01 39.38
N GLU A 218 37.86 3.76 39.36
CA GLU A 218 38.63 3.06 40.42
C GLU A 218 37.99 2.06 41.42
N HIS A 219 38.61 0.87 41.38
CA HIS A 219 38.86 -0.16 42.40
C HIS A 219 37.91 -1.37 42.58
N ASP A 220 38.49 -2.54 42.26
CA ASP A 220 38.10 -3.90 42.66
C ASP A 220 38.34 -4.18 44.18
N PRO A 221 38.23 -5.44 44.68
CA PRO A 221 37.13 -5.96 45.49
C PRO A 221 37.60 -6.29 46.93
N PRO A 222 36.82 -7.06 47.70
CA PRO A 222 37.19 -8.47 47.85
C PRO A 222 36.06 -9.47 47.55
#